data_AF-A0A838WKN8-F1
#
_entry.id   AF-A0A838WKN8-F1
#
_cell.length_a   1.000
_cell.length_b   1.000
_cell.length_c   1.000
_cell.angle_alpha   90.00
_cell.angle_beta   90.00
_cell.angle_gamma   90.00
#
_symmetry.space_group_name_H-M   'P 1'
#
loop_
_entity.id
_entity.type
_entity.pdbx_description
1 polymer ?
#
loop_
_entity_poly.entity_id
_entity_poly.type
_entity_poly.pdbx_seq_one_letter_code
_entity_poly.pdbx_strand_id
1 'polypeptide(L)'
;LSHGVVWVTSPFLLRRWSRLTQPNVQIPEPGSFSGGNNQNLYLKDAIFKRGDLIPWGNEWKEYLPPGSTETDIISQALVLTDRDCQVLVQLSLWQQVKIKLNENKNVDGGFRYEEAIPPETLMYFPWGTTTNANRNAAQAQECLKTLLRSHETFQIGGQESLGRGFVEIWTYNDK
;
A
#
# COMPACT_ATOMS: atom_id res chain seq x y z
N LEU A 1 1.55 24.77 -0.46
CA LEU A 1 1.87 23.34 -0.38
C LEU A 1 0.56 22.60 -0.14
N SER A 2 0.11 21.78 -1.08
CA SER A 2 -1.11 20.99 -0.90
C SER A 2 -0.84 19.89 0.14
N HIS A 3 -1.58 19.90 1.25
CA HIS A 3 -1.40 18.99 2.39
C HIS A 3 -2.08 17.62 2.17
N GLY A 4 -1.97 17.06 0.96
CA GLY A 4 -2.66 15.82 0.58
C GLY A 4 -1.69 14.65 0.40
N VAL A 5 -2.19 13.44 0.66
CA VAL A 5 -1.51 12.18 0.36
C VAL A 5 -1.86 11.80 -1.08
N VAL A 6 -0.84 11.40 -1.85
CA VAL A 6 -1.03 10.85 -3.19
C VAL A 6 -0.53 9.42 -3.20
N TRP A 7 -1.42 8.49 -3.50
CA TRP A 7 -1.08 7.08 -3.62
C TRP A 7 -0.38 6.87 -4.96
N VAL A 8 0.79 6.26 -4.91
CA VAL A 8 1.59 5.98 -6.10
C VAL A 8 1.49 4.51 -6.45
N THR A 9 1.41 4.22 -7.75
CA THR A 9 1.42 2.86 -8.28
C THR A 9 2.12 2.84 -9.63
N SER A 10 2.18 1.67 -10.25
CA SER A 10 2.77 1.49 -11.57
C SER A 10 1.99 0.48 -12.40
N PRO A 11 2.15 0.47 -13.73
CA PRO A 11 1.55 -0.54 -14.60
C PRO A 11 1.84 -1.97 -14.15
N PHE A 12 3.04 -2.27 -13.63
CA PHE A 12 3.38 -3.58 -13.08
C PHE A 12 2.52 -3.97 -11.88
N LEU A 13 2.34 -3.09 -10.91
CA LEU A 13 1.52 -3.36 -9.72
C LEU A 13 0.04 -3.51 -10.09
N LEU A 14 -0.46 -2.63 -10.96
CA LEU A 14 -1.84 -2.68 -11.45
C LEU A 14 -2.13 -3.97 -12.25
N ARG A 15 -1.19 -4.43 -13.09
CA ARG A 15 -1.30 -5.73 -13.77
C ARG A 15 -1.39 -6.90 -12.79
N ARG A 16 -0.60 -6.87 -11.71
CA ARG A 16 -0.65 -7.91 -10.68
C ARG A 16 -1.98 -7.92 -9.94
N TRP A 17 -2.56 -6.75 -9.66
CA TRP A 17 -3.90 -6.62 -9.09
C TRP A 17 -4.96 -7.14 -10.05
N SER A 18 -4.98 -6.65 -11.29
CA SER A 18 -5.92 -7.06 -12.33
C SER A 18 -5.92 -8.57 -12.58
N ARG A 19 -4.76 -9.24 -12.55
CA ARG A 19 -4.69 -10.71 -12.65
C ARG A 19 -5.46 -11.44 -11.55
N LEU A 20 -5.57 -10.85 -10.36
CA LEU A 20 -6.25 -11.46 -9.22
C LEU A 20 -7.75 -11.13 -9.19
N THR A 21 -8.16 -9.96 -9.69
CA THR A 21 -9.51 -9.44 -9.48
C THR A 21 -10.31 -9.27 -10.76
N GLN A 22 -9.72 -8.63 -11.77
CA GLN A 22 -10.41 -8.28 -13.00
C GLN A 22 -9.43 -8.38 -14.18
N PRO A 23 -9.29 -9.55 -14.80
CA PRO A 23 -8.23 -9.80 -15.79
C PRO A 23 -8.36 -8.97 -17.09
N ASN A 24 -9.48 -8.29 -17.30
CA ASN A 24 -9.78 -7.53 -18.52
C ASN A 24 -9.75 -6.00 -18.34
N VAL A 25 -9.30 -5.49 -17.18
CA VAL A 25 -9.19 -4.04 -16.95
C VAL A 25 -7.99 -3.48 -17.73
N GLN A 26 -8.22 -2.41 -18.48
CA GLN A 26 -7.14 -1.71 -19.18
C GLN A 26 -6.16 -1.12 -18.17
N ILE A 27 -4.86 -1.16 -18.43
CA ILE A 27 -3.88 -0.60 -17.50
C ILE A 27 -3.61 0.85 -17.89
N PRO A 28 -3.79 1.82 -16.98
CA PRO A 28 -3.54 3.23 -17.28
C PRO A 28 -2.07 3.48 -17.62
N GLU A 29 -1.84 4.42 -18.52
CA GLU A 29 -0.49 4.85 -18.91
C GLU A 29 0.20 5.61 -17.75
N PRO A 30 1.55 5.54 -17.65
CA PRO A 30 2.31 6.41 -16.77
C PRO A 30 1.97 7.90 -16.99
N GLY A 31 1.82 8.64 -15.89
CA GLY A 31 1.35 10.03 -15.88
C GLY A 31 -0.15 10.17 -15.61
N SER A 32 -0.91 9.07 -15.64
CA SER A 32 -2.33 9.05 -15.23
C SER A 32 -2.48 9.47 -13.77
N PHE A 33 -3.21 10.56 -13.53
CA PHE A 33 -3.40 11.15 -12.21
C PHE A 33 -4.86 11.51 -11.96
N SER A 34 -5.43 11.01 -10.86
CA SER A 34 -6.84 11.25 -10.53
C SER A 34 -7.14 12.67 -10.03
N GLY A 35 -6.11 13.42 -9.60
CA GLY A 35 -6.24 14.83 -9.25
C GLY A 35 -6.30 15.78 -10.47
N GLY A 36 -6.21 15.26 -11.69
CA GLY A 36 -6.26 16.03 -12.92
C GLY A 36 -5.00 16.86 -13.19
N ASN A 37 -5.01 17.68 -14.25
CA ASN A 37 -3.82 18.35 -14.76
C ASN A 37 -3.90 19.89 -14.68
N ASN A 38 -4.64 20.42 -13.71
CA ASN A 38 -4.83 21.86 -13.54
C ASN A 38 -3.57 22.58 -12.98
N GLN A 39 -2.73 21.85 -12.27
CA GLN A 39 -1.52 22.37 -11.61
C GLN A 39 -0.40 21.33 -11.62
N ASN A 40 0.83 21.78 -11.36
CA ASN A 40 1.94 20.87 -11.13
C ASN A 40 1.71 20.06 -9.85
N LEU A 41 2.10 18.80 -9.88
CA LEU A 41 2.10 17.93 -8.71
C LEU A 41 3.52 17.83 -8.15
N TYR A 42 3.65 18.03 -6.84
CA TYR A 42 4.91 17.97 -6.12
C TYR A 42 4.86 16.78 -5.17
N LEU A 43 5.73 15.78 -5.39
CA LEU A 43 5.87 14.60 -4.54
C LEU A 43 7.30 14.53 -4.04
N LYS A 44 7.52 14.95 -2.78
CA LYS A 44 8.87 15.10 -2.21
C LYS A 44 9.75 15.98 -3.11
N ASP A 45 10.86 15.43 -3.61
CA ASP A 45 11.80 16.12 -4.50
C ASP A 45 11.43 15.98 -5.98
N ALA A 46 10.36 15.22 -6.31
CA ALA A 46 9.87 15.06 -7.68
C ALA A 46 8.81 16.11 -8.03
N ILE A 47 8.95 16.69 -9.22
CA ILE A 47 7.99 17.67 -9.76
C ILE A 47 7.42 17.10 -11.05
N PHE A 48 6.11 16.86 -11.06
CA PHE A 48 5.35 16.48 -12.26
C PHE A 48 4.66 17.72 -12.80
N LYS A 49 5.05 18.14 -14.00
CA LYS A 49 4.47 19.35 -14.60
C LYS A 49 3.07 19.03 -15.09
N ARG A 50 2.19 20.04 -15.05
CA ARG A 50 0.81 19.91 -15.51
C ARG A 50 0.66 19.33 -16.93
N GLY A 51 1.63 19.59 -17.82
CA GLY A 51 1.61 19.10 -19.20
C GLY A 51 1.94 17.61 -19.33
N ASP A 52 2.57 17.03 -18.31
CA ASP A 52 2.98 15.62 -18.27
C ASP A 52 1.93 14.75 -17.54
N LEU A 53 0.94 15.38 -16.89
CA LEU A 53 -0.14 14.71 -16.18
C LEU A 53 -1.31 14.42 -17.12
N ILE A 54 -1.75 13.18 -17.12
CA ILE A 54 -2.92 12.70 -17.88
C ILE A 54 -4.08 12.60 -16.89
N PRO A 55 -5.19 13.34 -17.08
CA PRO A 55 -6.36 13.20 -16.23
C PRO A 55 -6.88 11.77 -16.24
N TRP A 56 -6.94 11.15 -15.07
CA TRP A 56 -7.49 9.81 -14.89
C TRP A 56 -8.90 9.96 -14.31
N GLY A 57 -9.92 9.54 -15.06
CA GLY A 57 -11.31 9.69 -14.67
C GLY A 57 -11.68 8.80 -13.49
N ASN A 58 -12.95 8.84 -13.07
CA ASN A 58 -13.43 8.15 -11.86
C ASN A 58 -13.22 6.63 -11.86
N GLU A 59 -12.95 6.02 -13.01
CA GLU A 59 -12.59 4.61 -13.17
C GLU A 59 -11.32 4.21 -12.38
N TRP A 60 -10.49 5.17 -11.95
CA TRP A 60 -9.31 4.87 -11.13
C TRP A 60 -9.63 4.13 -9.82
N LYS A 61 -10.85 4.28 -9.31
CA LYS A 61 -11.31 3.57 -8.10
C LYS A 61 -11.52 2.07 -8.33
N GLU A 62 -11.65 1.62 -9.57
CA GLU A 62 -11.77 0.18 -9.90
C GLU A 62 -10.51 -0.62 -9.55
N TYR A 63 -9.37 0.07 -9.37
CA TYR A 63 -8.10 -0.54 -8.97
C TYR A 63 -7.92 -0.58 -7.45
N LEU A 64 -8.87 -0.05 -6.68
CA LEU A 64 -8.87 -0.18 -5.23
C LEU A 64 -9.67 -1.43 -4.81
N PRO A 65 -9.19 -2.20 -3.83
CA PRO A 65 -9.97 -3.28 -3.22
C PRO A 65 -11.22 -2.68 -2.54
N PRO A 66 -12.43 -3.10 -2.93
CA PRO A 66 -13.65 -2.62 -2.30
C PRO A 66 -13.87 -3.27 -0.93
N GLY A 67 -14.85 -2.76 -0.19
CA GLY A 67 -15.29 -3.34 1.08
C GLY A 67 -14.50 -2.91 2.31
N SER A 68 -13.76 -1.80 2.22
CA SER A 68 -13.12 -1.14 3.36
C SER A 68 -13.35 0.37 3.30
N THR A 69 -13.64 0.97 4.44
CA THR A 69 -13.73 2.44 4.58
C THR A 69 -12.37 3.10 4.34
N GLU A 70 -11.28 2.38 4.57
CA GLU A 70 -9.91 2.88 4.38
C GLU A 70 -9.55 3.07 2.91
N THR A 71 -10.21 2.35 1.99
CA THR A 71 -10.05 2.62 0.56
C THR A 71 -10.92 3.76 0.07
N ASP A 72 -12.00 4.10 0.78
CA ASP A 72 -12.89 5.21 0.44
C ASP A 72 -12.25 6.58 0.71
N ILE A 73 -11.34 6.67 1.68
CA ILE A 73 -10.60 7.91 2.01
C ILE A 73 -9.47 8.23 1.03
N ILE A 74 -9.05 7.24 0.21
CA ILE A 74 -8.09 7.46 -0.86
C ILE A 74 -8.72 8.43 -1.86
N SER A 75 -8.09 9.57 -2.06
CA SER A 75 -8.63 10.67 -2.87
C SER A 75 -7.81 10.97 -4.11
N GLN A 76 -6.52 10.64 -4.11
CA GLN A 76 -5.59 10.95 -5.19
C GLN A 76 -4.65 9.78 -5.47
N ALA A 77 -4.51 9.41 -6.75
CA ALA A 77 -3.63 8.33 -7.18
C ALA A 77 -2.86 8.74 -8.45
N LEU A 78 -1.56 8.43 -8.49
CA LEU A 78 -0.67 8.69 -9.61
C LEU A 78 -0.05 7.38 -10.10
N VAL A 79 -0.14 7.15 -11.41
CA VAL A 79 0.53 6.05 -12.09
C VAL A 79 1.89 6.52 -12.56
N LEU A 80 2.95 5.92 -12.05
CA LEU A 80 4.32 6.18 -12.44
C LEU A 80 4.82 5.09 -13.40
N THR A 81 5.95 5.35 -14.06
CA THR A 81 6.68 4.23 -14.68
C THR A 81 7.10 3.23 -13.62
N ASP A 82 7.30 1.96 -13.99
CA ASP A 82 7.72 0.93 -13.02
C ASP A 82 9.03 1.31 -12.31
N ARG A 83 9.95 1.96 -13.03
CA ARG A 83 11.23 2.45 -12.50
C ARG A 83 11.04 3.60 -11.52
N ASP A 84 10.27 4.63 -11.89
CA ASP A 84 10.08 5.80 -11.04
C ASP A 84 9.27 5.43 -9.79
N CYS A 85 8.29 4.55 -9.92
CA CYS A 85 7.56 3.99 -8.78
C CYS A 85 8.51 3.27 -7.82
N GLN A 86 9.42 2.43 -8.32
CA GLN A 86 10.40 1.72 -7.49
C GLN A 86 11.28 2.71 -6.73
N VAL A 87 11.84 3.72 -7.41
CA VAL A 87 12.68 4.74 -6.79
C VAL A 87 11.90 5.51 -5.73
N LEU A 88 10.69 5.96 -6.05
CA LEU A 88 9.88 6.76 -5.13
C LEU A 88 9.44 5.95 -3.91
N VAL A 89 9.11 4.66 -4.06
CA VAL A 89 8.82 3.76 -2.94
C VAL A 89 10.04 3.59 -2.03
N GLN A 90 11.23 3.35 -2.60
CA GLN A 90 12.47 3.22 -1.81
C GLN A 90 12.80 4.50 -1.03
N LEU A 91 12.68 5.66 -1.67
CA LEU A 91 12.87 6.96 -1.02
C LEU A 91 11.74 7.32 -0.04
N SER A 92 10.67 6.53 0.01
CA SER A 92 9.51 6.73 0.88
C SER A 92 9.37 5.78 2.03
N LEU A 93 10.29 4.83 2.18
CA LEU A 93 10.43 4.11 3.43
C LEU A 93 10.81 5.08 4.55
N TRP A 94 10.21 4.87 5.71
CA TRP A 94 10.59 5.59 6.91
C TRP A 94 11.91 5.03 7.43
N GLN A 95 12.97 5.82 7.31
CA GLN A 95 14.29 5.48 7.83
C GLN A 95 14.48 6.10 9.22
N GLN A 96 14.90 5.30 10.19
CA GLN A 96 15.20 5.76 11.55
C GLN A 96 16.54 5.19 12.01
N VAL A 97 17.36 6.07 12.61
CA VAL A 97 18.55 5.65 13.34
C VAL A 97 18.18 5.40 14.80
N LYS A 98 18.49 4.20 15.29
CA LYS A 98 18.32 3.85 16.69
C LYS A 98 19.67 3.74 17.38
N ILE A 99 19.71 4.28 18.59
CA ILE A 99 20.85 4.22 19.50
C ILE A 99 20.38 3.64 20.84
N LYS A 100 21.27 2.89 21.48
CA LYS A 100 21.10 2.49 22.87
C LYS A 100 21.92 3.45 23.72
N LEU A 101 21.31 4.02 24.74
CA LEU A 101 22.02 4.83 25.74
C LEU A 101 22.30 3.96 26.97
N ASN A 102 23.46 4.16 27.59
CA ASN A 102 23.71 3.64 28.94
C ASN A 102 23.08 4.54 30.00
N GLU A 103 23.19 4.10 31.25
CA GLU A 103 22.69 4.81 32.44
C GLU A 103 23.24 6.24 32.56
N ASN A 104 24.45 6.49 32.03
CA ASN A 104 25.10 7.79 32.01
C ASN A 104 24.72 8.66 30.79
N LYS A 105 23.70 8.25 30.01
CA LYS A 105 23.21 8.91 28.79
C LYS A 105 24.24 9.02 27.66
N ASN A 106 25.27 8.18 27.67
CA ASN A 106 26.21 8.04 26.56
C ASN A 106 25.76 6.89 25.64
N VAL A 107 26.16 6.93 24.37
CA VAL A 107 25.88 5.84 23.42
C VAL A 107 26.63 4.58 23.86
N ASP A 108 25.89 3.48 24.01
CA ASP A 108 26.38 2.17 24.44
C ASP A 108 26.10 1.11 23.37
N GLY A 109 27.09 0.91 22.51
CA GLY A 109 26.97 0.03 21.33
C GLY A 109 26.40 0.72 20.09
N GLY A 110 26.66 0.11 18.93
CA GLY A 110 26.58 0.72 17.61
C GLY A 110 25.20 1.24 17.17
N PHE A 111 25.26 2.16 16.20
CA PHE A 111 24.12 2.72 15.47
C PHE A 111 23.44 1.64 14.63
N ARG A 112 22.11 1.56 14.71
CA ARG A 112 21.32 0.70 13.85
C ARG A 112 20.44 1.54 12.96
N TYR A 113 20.48 1.26 11.67
CA TYR A 113 19.53 1.80 10.71
C TYR A 113 18.37 0.82 10.59
N GLU A 114 17.17 1.37 10.64
CA GLU A 114 15.96 0.60 10.44
C GLU A 114 15.07 1.32 9.44
N GLU A 115 14.41 0.53 8.60
CA GLU A 115 13.45 1.00 7.63
C GLU A 115 12.07 0.43 7.97
N ALA A 116 11.04 1.23 7.79
CA ALA A 116 9.66 0.83 7.96
C ALA A 116 8.82 1.29 6.76
N ILE A 117 7.82 0.49 6.43
CA ILE A 117 6.78 0.89 5.48
C ILE A 117 5.97 2.03 6.13
N PRO A 118 5.74 3.16 5.44
CA PRO A 118 4.98 4.27 6.00
C PRO A 118 3.52 3.87 6.24
N PRO A 119 2.82 4.56 7.18
CA PRO A 119 1.37 4.45 7.30
C PRO A 119 0.67 4.83 5.98
N GLU A 120 -0.60 4.46 5.84
CA GLU A 120 -1.40 4.70 4.62
C GLU A 120 -0.90 3.94 3.37
N THR A 121 -0.06 2.91 3.57
CA THR A 121 0.33 1.98 2.50
C THR A 121 -0.73 0.88 2.33
N LEU A 122 -1.36 0.85 1.16
CA LEU A 122 -2.26 -0.23 0.78
C LEU A 122 -1.46 -1.42 0.23
N MET A 123 -1.67 -2.60 0.81
CA MET A 123 -1.08 -3.87 0.35
C MET A 123 -2.17 -4.91 0.14
N TYR A 124 -1.96 -5.83 -0.79
CA TYR A 124 -2.83 -6.98 -0.99
C TYR A 124 -2.01 -8.27 -0.99
N PHE A 125 -2.60 -9.32 -0.44
CA PHE A 125 -2.00 -10.64 -0.37
C PHE A 125 -3.01 -11.72 -0.81
N PRO A 126 -2.78 -12.43 -1.92
CA PRO A 126 -3.65 -13.52 -2.31
C PRO A 126 -3.43 -14.71 -1.37
N TRP A 127 -4.53 -15.32 -0.93
CA TRP A 127 -4.51 -16.53 -0.12
C TRP A 127 -5.56 -17.52 -0.64
N GLY A 128 -5.40 -18.79 -0.29
CA GLY A 128 -6.31 -19.85 -0.74
C GLY A 128 -5.99 -21.19 -0.11
N THR A 129 -6.74 -22.21 -0.51
CA THR A 129 -6.59 -23.59 -0.01
C THR A 129 -5.94 -24.48 -1.07
N THR A 130 -5.19 -25.48 -0.63
CA THR A 130 -4.63 -26.50 -1.51
C THR A 130 -5.60 -27.66 -1.73
N THR A 131 -5.44 -28.41 -2.82
CA THR A 131 -6.26 -29.59 -3.16
C THR A 131 -6.18 -30.72 -2.13
N ASN A 132 -5.12 -30.75 -1.33
CA ASN A 132 -4.90 -31.75 -0.27
C ASN A 132 -5.62 -31.39 1.05
N ALA A 133 -6.30 -30.24 1.13
CA ALA A 133 -7.16 -29.89 2.25
C ALA A 133 -8.45 -30.73 2.21
N ASN A 134 -8.34 -32.00 2.61
CA ASN A 134 -9.40 -33.00 2.69
C ASN A 134 -10.76 -32.42 3.10
N ARG A 135 -11.74 -32.43 2.18
CA ARG A 135 -13.21 -32.19 2.35
C ARG A 135 -13.68 -30.95 3.14
N ASN A 136 -12.78 -30.18 3.75
CA ASN A 136 -13.06 -29.10 4.69
C ASN A 136 -12.48 -27.75 4.23
N ALA A 137 -12.02 -27.63 2.97
CA ALA A 137 -11.42 -26.40 2.45
C ALA A 137 -12.36 -25.19 2.62
N ALA A 138 -13.65 -25.33 2.31
CA ALA A 138 -14.64 -24.27 2.50
C ALA A 138 -14.77 -23.85 3.98
N GLN A 139 -14.76 -24.84 4.90
CA GLN A 139 -14.82 -24.56 6.34
C GLN A 139 -13.55 -23.83 6.83
N ALA A 140 -12.38 -24.23 6.36
CA ALA A 140 -11.11 -23.57 6.70
C ALA A 140 -11.07 -22.12 6.18
N GLN A 141 -11.55 -21.88 4.94
CA GLN A 141 -11.66 -20.54 4.39
C GLN A 141 -12.62 -19.67 5.21
N GLU A 142 -13.79 -20.19 5.59
CA GLU A 142 -14.76 -19.43 6.37
C GLU A 142 -14.26 -19.17 7.80
N CYS A 143 -13.56 -20.13 8.40
CA CYS A 143 -12.91 -19.96 9.69
C CYS A 143 -11.88 -18.83 9.66
N LEU A 144 -11.01 -18.79 8.63
CA LEU A 144 -10.05 -17.71 8.47
C LEU A 144 -10.74 -16.36 8.22
N LYS A 145 -11.75 -16.30 7.34
CA LYS A 145 -12.53 -15.08 7.11
C LYS A 145 -13.18 -14.56 8.40
N THR A 146 -13.71 -15.46 9.24
CA THR A 146 -14.30 -15.11 10.53
C THR A 146 -13.24 -14.55 11.48
N LEU A 147 -12.07 -15.21 11.59
CA LEU A 147 -10.97 -14.75 12.43
C LEU A 147 -10.45 -13.37 12.01
N LEU A 148 -10.36 -13.12 10.69
CA LEU A 148 -9.94 -11.83 10.15
C LEU A 148 -10.97 -10.73 10.44
N ARG A 149 -12.27 -11.04 10.41
CA ARG A 149 -13.35 -10.08 10.71
C ARG A 149 -13.58 -9.84 12.19
N SER A 150 -13.11 -10.74 13.07
CA SER A 150 -13.36 -10.63 14.51
C SER A 150 -12.42 -9.65 15.22
N HIS A 151 -11.46 -9.05 14.51
CA HIS A 151 -10.52 -8.07 15.05
C HIS A 151 -10.44 -6.86 14.11
N GLU A 152 -10.43 -5.66 14.67
CA GLU A 152 -10.31 -4.43 13.88
C GLU A 152 -8.85 -4.19 13.44
N THR A 153 -7.88 -4.55 14.28
CA THR A 153 -6.46 -4.29 14.05
C THR A 153 -5.63 -5.55 14.24
N PHE A 154 -4.65 -5.74 13.36
CA PHE A 154 -3.66 -6.80 13.43
C PHE A 154 -2.26 -6.19 13.57
N GLN A 155 -1.36 -6.94 14.20
CA GLN A 155 0.06 -6.58 14.26
C GLN A 155 0.85 -7.51 13.33
N ILE A 156 1.63 -6.93 12.42
CA ILE A 156 2.49 -7.65 11.49
C ILE A 156 3.93 -7.12 11.59
N GLY A 157 4.89 -8.04 11.66
CA GLY A 157 6.31 -7.71 11.71
C GLY A 157 6.83 -7.47 13.13
N GLY A 158 8.00 -6.84 13.24
CA GLY A 158 8.62 -6.56 14.54
C GLY A 158 8.19 -5.23 15.16
N GLN A 159 8.76 -4.93 16.32
CA GLN A 159 8.64 -3.62 16.99
C GLN A 159 7.22 -3.22 17.42
N GLU A 160 6.38 -4.22 17.71
CA GLU A 160 5.07 -4.02 18.34
C GLU A 160 5.15 -3.10 19.56
N SER A 161 6.13 -3.33 20.46
CA SER A 161 6.32 -2.53 21.67
C SER A 161 6.65 -1.05 21.43
N LEU A 162 6.97 -0.68 20.19
CA LEU A 162 7.21 0.70 19.75
C LEU A 162 6.07 1.24 18.88
N GLY A 163 4.92 0.56 18.85
CA GLY A 163 3.76 1.01 18.07
C GLY A 163 3.87 0.75 16.58
N ARG A 164 4.62 -0.26 16.13
CA ARG A 164 4.85 -0.55 14.70
C ARG A 164 4.12 -1.81 14.23
N GLY A 165 3.74 -1.78 12.96
CA GLY A 165 3.16 -2.94 12.28
C GLY A 165 1.65 -3.13 12.49
N PHE A 166 0.97 -2.15 13.08
CA PHE A 166 -0.49 -2.16 13.21
C PHE A 166 -1.13 -1.89 11.86
N VAL A 167 -2.05 -2.77 11.44
CA VAL A 167 -2.74 -2.73 10.16
C VAL A 167 -4.20 -3.11 10.31
N GLU A 168 -5.02 -2.66 9.37
CA GLU A 168 -6.38 -3.16 9.18
C GLU A 168 -6.39 -4.19 8.05
N ILE A 169 -7.13 -5.28 8.22
CA ILE A 169 -7.22 -6.37 7.25
C ILE A 169 -8.68 -6.64 6.94
N TRP A 170 -9.00 -6.71 5.65
CA TRP A 170 -10.28 -7.19 5.18
C TRP A 170 -10.08 -8.16 4.02
N THR A 171 -11.07 -9.03 3.82
CA THR A 171 -11.05 -9.97 2.71
C THR A 171 -11.91 -9.46 1.58
N TYR A 172 -11.31 -9.31 0.40
CA TYR A 172 -12.03 -9.15 -0.85
C TYR A 172 -12.31 -10.54 -1.44
N ASN A 173 -13.57 -10.87 -1.69
CA ASN A 173 -13.93 -12.02 -2.52
C ASN A 173 -14.51 -11.46 -3.82
N ASP A 174 -13.90 -11.79 -4.95
CA ASP A 174 -14.65 -11.75 -6.21
C ASP A 174 -15.86 -12.67 -6.09
N LYS A 175 -17.01 -12.18 -6.52
CA LYS A 175 -18.22 -12.98 -6.68
C LYS A 175 -18.02 -14.04 -7.76
#